data_AF-A0A3P8YVZ6-F1
#
_entry.id   AF-A0A3P8YVZ6-F1
#
_cell.length_a   1.000
_cell.length_b   1.000
_cell.length_c   1.000
_cell.angle_alpha   90.00
_cell.angle_beta   90.00
_cell.angle_gamma   90.00
#
_symmetry.space_group_name_H-M   'P 1'
#
loop_
_entity.id
_entity.type
_entity.pdbx_description
1 polymer ?
#
loop_
_entity_poly.entity_id
_entity_poly.type
_entity_poly.pdbx_seq_one_letter_code
_entity_poly.pdbx_strand_id
1 'polypeptide(L)'
;MPLFGNTFSPKKTPPRKSVSLSNLHTLDRSTKEIELGLEYGAPVMNIGGQSLKFEEGQWILSETTAESHLMEKELEEVKNHSRRKKL
;
A
#
# COMPACT_ATOMS: atom_id res chain seq x y z
N MET A 1 8.51 29.70 -43.94
CA MET A 1 8.05 29.30 -42.60
C MET A 1 6.94 28.28 -42.76
N PRO A 2 7.05 27.06 -42.23
CA PRO A 2 5.91 26.16 -42.14
C PRO A 2 4.96 26.68 -41.04
N LEU A 3 3.68 26.80 -41.37
CA LEU A 3 2.68 27.53 -40.59
C LEU A 3 1.92 26.67 -39.56
N PHE A 4 1.92 25.34 -39.63
CA PHE A 4 1.39 24.46 -38.57
C PHE A 4 1.99 23.06 -38.67
N GLY A 5 2.26 22.43 -37.52
CA GLY A 5 2.39 20.97 -37.42
C GLY A 5 3.68 20.42 -36.81
N ASN A 6 4.04 20.76 -35.57
CA ASN A 6 4.67 19.75 -34.73
C ASN A 6 3.52 18.96 -34.06
N THR A 7 3.06 17.94 -34.76
CA THR A 7 2.06 17.00 -34.23
C THR A 7 2.63 16.44 -32.93
N PHE A 8 1.96 16.73 -31.81
CA PHE A 8 2.26 16.10 -30.53
C PHE A 8 2.28 14.58 -30.73
N SER A 9 3.48 14.00 -30.82
CA SER A 9 3.73 12.59 -31.04
C SER A 9 4.27 12.00 -29.73
N PRO A 10 3.42 11.84 -28.70
CA PRO A 10 3.88 11.33 -27.43
C PRO A 10 4.55 9.97 -27.67
N LYS A 11 5.76 9.81 -27.13
CA LYS A 11 6.49 8.55 -27.20
C LYS A 11 5.63 7.44 -26.58
N LYS A 12 5.84 6.20 -27.06
CA LYS A 12 5.12 5.02 -26.53
C LYS A 12 5.25 5.01 -25.00
N THR A 13 4.11 4.95 -24.33
CA THR A 13 4.06 4.84 -22.87
C THR A 13 4.82 3.58 -22.45
N PRO A 14 5.73 3.66 -21.46
CA PRO A 14 6.47 2.49 -21.00
C PRO A 14 5.50 1.39 -20.53
N PRO A 15 5.91 0.11 -20.58
CA PRO A 15 5.10 -1.00 -20.08
C PRO A 15 4.62 -0.71 -18.65
N ARG A 16 3.31 -0.81 -18.44
CA ARG A 16 2.75 -0.69 -17.08
C ARG A 16 3.30 -1.82 -16.23
N LYS A 17 3.74 -1.51 -15.01
CA LYS A 17 4.20 -2.49 -14.02
C LYS A 17 3.04 -3.28 -13.41
N SER A 18 1.82 -2.74 -13.46
CA SER A 18 0.60 -3.44 -13.10
C SER A 18 -0.06 -4.03 -14.34
N VAL A 19 -0.46 -5.29 -14.23
CA VAL A 19 -1.23 -5.98 -15.26
C VAL A 19 -2.63 -5.34 -15.31
N SER A 20 -3.14 -5.11 -16.51
CA SER A 20 -4.52 -4.66 -16.70
C SER A 20 -5.47 -5.76 -16.23
N LEU A 21 -6.42 -5.45 -15.34
CA LEU A 21 -7.49 -6.38 -14.92
C LEU A 21 -8.46 -6.72 -16.07
N SER A 22 -8.23 -6.22 -17.29
CA SER A 22 -9.02 -6.57 -18.48
C SER A 22 -8.99 -8.05 -18.85
N ASN A 23 -7.99 -8.80 -18.39
CA ASN A 23 -7.88 -10.25 -18.62
C ASN A 23 -8.48 -11.09 -17.48
N LEU A 24 -9.37 -10.52 -16.66
CA LEU A 24 -10.04 -11.26 -15.57
C LEU A 24 -10.78 -12.53 -16.04
N HIS A 25 -11.20 -12.57 -17.30
CA HIS A 25 -11.89 -13.70 -17.92
C HIS A 25 -10.94 -14.84 -18.35
N THR A 26 -9.63 -14.60 -18.42
CA THR A 26 -8.64 -15.64 -18.77
C THR A 26 -8.07 -16.36 -17.56
N LEU A 27 -8.30 -15.84 -16.35
CA LEU A 27 -7.92 -16.51 -15.10
C LEU A 27 -8.84 -17.69 -14.84
N ASP A 28 -8.27 -18.78 -14.36
CA ASP A 28 -9.05 -19.91 -13.88
C ASP A 28 -9.89 -19.50 -12.67
N ARG A 29 -11.00 -20.21 -12.46
CA ARG A 29 -11.97 -19.90 -11.42
C ARG A 29 -11.33 -19.85 -10.03
N SER A 30 -10.40 -20.77 -9.72
CA SER A 30 -9.77 -20.84 -8.41
C SER A 30 -8.92 -19.61 -8.15
N THR A 31 -8.07 -19.21 -9.10
CA THR A 31 -7.25 -18.00 -8.98
C THR A 31 -8.12 -16.75 -8.84
N LYS A 32 -9.22 -16.66 -9.61
CA LYS A 32 -10.15 -15.54 -9.50
C LYS A 32 -10.83 -15.46 -8.13
N GLU A 33 -11.25 -16.60 -7.56
CA GLU A 33 -11.85 -16.65 -6.22
C GLU A 33 -10.85 -16.31 -5.12
N ILE A 34 -9.58 -16.68 -5.27
CA ILE A 34 -8.52 -16.35 -4.31
C ILE A 34 -8.14 -14.87 -4.38
N GLU A 35 -7.98 -14.31 -5.58
CA GLU A 35 -7.51 -12.93 -5.76
C GLU A 35 -8.62 -11.88 -5.59
N LEU A 36 -9.85 -12.22 -5.96
CA LEU A 36 -10.96 -11.28 -6.11
C LEU A 36 -12.30 -11.80 -5.58
N GLY A 37 -12.31 -12.99 -4.96
CA GLY A 37 -13.52 -13.55 -4.37
C GLY A 37 -13.92 -12.82 -3.08
N LEU A 38 -15.12 -13.11 -2.61
CA LEU A 38 -15.65 -12.52 -1.37
C LEU A 38 -14.92 -13.02 -0.11
N GLU A 39 -14.13 -14.09 -0.23
CA GLU A 39 -13.37 -14.71 0.87
C GLU A 39 -12.10 -13.91 1.26
N TYR A 40 -11.89 -12.71 0.69
CA TYR A 40 -10.72 -11.87 0.97
C TYR A 40 -10.67 -11.32 2.41
N GLY A 41 -11.74 -11.52 3.19
CA GLY A 41 -11.84 -11.08 4.58
C GLY A 41 -12.24 -9.62 4.73
N ALA A 42 -11.99 -9.06 5.92
CA ALA A 42 -12.24 -7.64 6.19
C ALA A 42 -11.33 -6.75 5.32
N PRO A 43 -11.84 -5.63 4.76
CA PRO A 43 -11.01 -4.69 4.02
C PRO A 43 -9.77 -4.25 4.81
N VAL A 44 -8.62 -4.25 4.13
CA VAL A 44 -7.35 -3.78 4.69
C VAL A 44 -6.77 -2.67 3.82
N MET A 45 -6.02 -1.75 4.44
CA MET A 45 -5.44 -0.60 3.77
C MET A 45 -4.04 -0.34 4.32
N ASN A 46 -3.06 -0.04 3.46
CA ASN A 46 -1.73 0.40 3.88
C ASN A 46 -1.47 1.83 3.39
N ILE A 47 -1.27 2.77 4.32
CA ILE A 47 -0.94 4.17 4.02
C ILE A 47 0.21 4.59 4.93
N GLY A 48 1.27 5.12 4.32
CA GLY A 48 2.41 5.65 5.08
C GLY A 48 3.11 4.61 5.96
N GLY A 49 3.12 3.34 5.55
CA GLY A 49 3.68 2.23 6.35
C GLY A 49 2.76 1.74 7.46
N GLN A 50 1.60 2.37 7.65
CA GLN A 50 0.59 1.94 8.61
C GLN A 50 -0.42 1.02 7.93
N SER A 51 -0.67 -0.15 8.50
CA SER A 51 -1.73 -1.05 8.05
C SER A 51 -2.98 -0.85 8.90
N LEU A 52 -4.14 -0.72 8.24
CA LEU A 52 -5.45 -0.57 8.86
C LEU A 52 -6.36 -1.72 8.42
N LYS A 53 -7.21 -2.18 9.33
CA LYS A 53 -8.28 -3.16 9.09
C LYS A 53 -9.63 -2.49 9.31
N PHE A 54 -10.63 -2.82 8.50
CA PHE A 54 -11.99 -2.33 8.66
C PHE A 54 -12.80 -3.29 9.53
N GLU A 55 -13.15 -2.85 10.74
CA GLU A 55 -13.86 -3.66 11.73
C GLU A 55 -14.96 -2.79 12.35
N GLU A 56 -16.16 -3.35 12.53
CA GLU A 56 -17.30 -2.68 13.18
C GLU A 56 -17.67 -1.28 12.61
N GLY A 57 -17.43 -1.05 11.32
CA GLY A 57 -17.75 0.23 10.67
C GLY A 57 -16.65 1.29 10.79
N GLN A 58 -15.49 0.95 11.36
CA GLN A 58 -14.37 1.85 11.58
C GLN A 58 -13.05 1.27 11.04
N TRP A 59 -12.10 2.15 10.73
CA TRP A 59 -10.74 1.76 10.39
C TRP A 59 -9.88 1.72 11.65
N ILE A 60 -9.35 0.54 11.98
CA ILE A 60 -8.52 0.30 13.15
C ILE A 60 -7.09 -0.01 12.70
N LEU A 61 -6.09 0.51 13.41
CA LEU A 61 -4.69 0.10 13.17
C LEU A 61 -4.54 -1.39 13.41
N SER A 62 -3.88 -2.10 12.50
CA SER A 62 -3.60 -3.52 12.72
C SER A 62 -2.69 -3.69 13.94
N GLU A 63 -2.88 -4.76 14.70
CA GLU A 63 -2.08 -5.09 15.89
C GLU A 63 -0.57 -4.99 15.60
N THR A 64 -0.12 -5.53 14.47
CA THR A 64 1.28 -5.47 14.04
C THR A 64 1.80 -4.04 13.87
N THR A 65 0.99 -3.14 13.31
CA THR A 65 1.36 -1.72 13.16
C THR A 65 1.29 -0.99 14.49
N ALA A 66 0.32 -1.30 15.35
CA ALA A 66 0.22 -0.73 16.69
C ALA A 66 1.42 -1.12 17.58
N GLU A 67 1.78 -2.40 17.60
CA GLU A 67 2.97 -2.92 18.30
C GLU A 67 4.26 -2.27 17.80
N SER A 68 4.41 -2.08 16.48
CA SER A 68 5.59 -1.43 15.90
C SER A 68 5.77 0.01 16.38
N HIS A 69 4.69 0.80 16.41
CA HIS A 69 4.75 2.18 16.91
C HIS A 69 5.03 2.25 18.42
N LEU A 70 4.48 1.31 19.20
CA LEU A 70 4.76 1.22 20.63
C LEU A 70 6.23 0.89 20.87
N MET A 71 6.78 -0.09 20.17
CA MET A 71 8.19 -0.48 20.29
C MET A 71 9.15 0.66 19.87
N GLU A 72 8.82 1.40 18.81
CA GLU A 72 9.61 2.56 18.38
C GLU A 72 9.63 3.66 19.46
N LYS A 73 8.48 3.92 20.09
CA LYS A 73 8.37 4.89 21.18
C LYS A 73 9.19 4.47 22.41
N GLU A 74 9.09 3.21 22.84
CA GLU A 74 9.88 2.68 23.96
C GLU A 74 11.38 2.77 23.70
N LEU A 75 11.83 2.44 22.48
CA LEU A 75 13.23 2.55 22.08
C LEU A 75 13.73 4.00 22.15
N GLU A 76 12.92 4.95 21.70
CA GLU A 76 13.25 6.38 21.73
C GLU A 76 13.35 6.90 23.18
N GLU A 77 12.45 6.45 24.07
CA GLU A 77 12.51 6.76 25.50
C GLU A 77 13.79 6.20 26.16
N VAL A 78 14.14 4.94 25.88
CA VAL A 78 15.38 4.31 26.38
C VAL A 78 16.63 5.04 25.89
N LYS A 79 16.65 5.45 24.61
CA LYS A 79 17.75 6.23 24.03
C LYS A 79 17.91 7.57 24.73
N ASN A 80 16.80 8.28 24.97
CA ASN A 80 16.80 9.56 25.67
C ASN A 80 17.26 9.42 27.13
N HIS A 81 16.83 8.36 27.82
CA HIS A 81 17.25 8.09 29.20
C HIS A 81 18.75 7.78 29.29
N SER A 82 19.29 7.01 28.35
CA SER A 82 20.73 6.71 28.28
C SER A 82 21.58 7.95 27.95
N ARG A 83 21.06 8.86 27.11
CA ARG A 83 21.73 10.14 26.82
C ARG A 83 21.81 11.04 28.06
N ARG A 84 20.73 11.12 28.84
CA ARG A 84 20.69 11.92 30.08
C ARG A 84 21.66 11.45 31.16
N LYS A 85 21.97 10.15 31.21
CA LYS A 85 22.93 9.57 32.19
C LYS A 85 24.40 9.74 31.79
N LYS A 86 24.70 10.26 30.60
CA LYS A 86 26.07 10.49 30.08
C LYS A 86 26.53 11.96 30.17
N LEU A 87 25.70 12.84 30.73
CA LEU A 87 26.02 14.22 31.12
C LEU A 87 26.16 14.30 32.64
#